data_AF-C3Y5A3-F1
#
_entry.id   AF-C3Y5A3-F1
#
_cell.length_a   1.000
_cell.length_b   1.000
_cell.length_c   1.000
_cell.angle_alpha   90.00
_cell.angle_beta   90.00
_cell.angle_gamma   90.00
#
_symmetry.space_group_name_H-M   'P 1'
#
loop_
_entity.id
_entity.type
_entity.pdbx_description
1 polymer ?
#
loop_
_entity_poly.entity_id
_entity_poly.type
_entity_poly.pdbx_seq_one_letter_code
_entity_poly.pdbx_strand_id
1 'polypeptide(L)'
;MWKHLLFTAAIMAWTAPSQGQEFLTTVDGWEFFKVPSPGIMSNTNVKATCEAAGMSYPCYDVSETCDHGRHWTSGCISFNTNGGHLTCHTPTVLSLALCGHTIPRFCEQLDDTFVYNPNSWSGDSAYGTDYQTGANLFGSFHRDKIALCAVDPSSAPSVTDVPKVTDVTGVTDVIDVTDIPDTPGATDVPKVTDGTDRPDVTDVSGGTDVTDVPVTDVTDGYDVTDVPKVTDGSNINDVITG
;
A
#
# COMPACT_ATOMS: atom_id res chain seq x y z
N MET A 1 49.95 -9.77 15.02
CA MET A 1 49.08 -9.33 13.91
C MET A 1 47.71 -9.96 14.11
N TRP A 2 46.78 -9.28 14.76
CA TRP A 2 45.40 -9.77 14.94
C TRP A 2 44.46 -8.77 14.25
N LYS A 3 43.83 -9.20 13.15
CA LYS A 3 42.78 -8.45 12.46
C LYS A 3 41.50 -8.51 13.30
N HIS A 4 41.04 -7.39 13.85
CA HIS A 4 39.69 -7.28 14.38
C HIS A 4 38.73 -6.97 13.22
N LEU A 5 37.91 -7.96 12.84
CA LEU A 5 36.72 -7.73 12.01
C LEU A 5 35.63 -7.12 12.88
N LEU A 6 35.29 -5.85 12.62
CA LEU A 6 34.08 -5.20 13.14
C LEU A 6 32.93 -5.49 12.17
N PHE A 7 31.97 -6.32 12.59
CA PHE A 7 30.70 -6.48 11.88
C PHE A 7 29.75 -5.34 12.30
N THR A 8 29.60 -4.32 11.46
CA THR A 8 28.52 -3.36 11.59
C THR A 8 27.21 -4.02 11.18
N ALA A 9 26.36 -4.34 12.16
CA ALA A 9 24.98 -4.77 11.91
C ALA A 9 24.16 -3.55 11.47
N ALA A 10 23.93 -3.41 10.17
CA ALA A 10 22.93 -2.50 9.64
C ALA A 10 21.54 -3.07 9.95
N ILE A 11 20.81 -2.45 10.87
CA ILE A 11 19.41 -2.79 11.14
C ILE A 11 18.60 -2.24 9.97
N MET A 12 18.42 -3.04 8.92
CA MET A 12 17.41 -2.77 7.91
C MET A 12 16.04 -2.95 8.54
N ALA A 13 15.39 -1.83 8.89
CA ALA A 13 13.98 -1.84 9.26
C ALA A 13 13.17 -2.14 7.98
N TRP A 14 12.96 -3.43 7.72
CA TRP A 14 11.97 -3.86 6.74
C TRP A 14 10.61 -3.50 7.32
N THR A 15 9.89 -2.59 6.67
CA THR A 15 8.44 -2.50 6.85
C THR A 15 7.89 -3.85 6.41
N ALA A 16 7.65 -4.73 7.37
CA ALA A 16 6.93 -5.97 7.11
C ALA A 16 5.60 -5.57 6.44
N PRO A 17 5.19 -6.21 5.34
CA PRO A 17 3.83 -6.05 4.85
C PRO A 17 2.92 -6.34 6.03
N SER A 18 2.15 -5.34 6.44
CA SER A 18 1.13 -5.43 7.48
C SER A 18 0.25 -6.63 7.15
N GLN A 19 0.34 -7.69 7.95
CA GLN A 19 -0.38 -8.92 7.67
C GLN A 19 -1.87 -8.61 7.63
N GLY A 20 -2.47 -8.67 6.44
CA GLY A 20 -3.92 -8.58 6.23
C GLY A 20 -4.45 -7.35 5.49
N GLN A 21 -3.64 -6.34 5.16
CA GLN A 21 -4.13 -5.19 4.40
C GLN A 21 -4.12 -5.47 2.89
N GLU A 22 -5.22 -5.19 2.20
CA GLU A 22 -5.35 -5.34 0.74
C GLU A 22 -5.66 -3.99 0.10
N PHE A 23 -4.86 -3.57 -0.89
CA PHE A 23 -5.11 -2.35 -1.65
C PHE A 23 -6.33 -2.52 -2.56
N LEU A 24 -7.23 -1.52 -2.57
CA LEU A 24 -8.42 -1.48 -3.41
C LEU A 24 -8.21 -0.60 -4.65
N THR A 25 -8.02 0.70 -4.43
CA THR A 25 -7.99 1.71 -5.49
C THR A 25 -7.49 3.05 -4.95
N THR A 26 -7.26 4.01 -5.86
CA THR A 26 -6.92 5.38 -5.55
C THR A 26 -8.03 6.33 -6.01
N VAL A 27 -8.51 7.19 -5.12
CA VAL A 27 -9.50 8.23 -5.46
C VAL A 27 -9.07 9.54 -4.81
N ASP A 28 -8.98 10.61 -5.62
CA ASP A 28 -8.60 11.96 -5.18
C ASP A 28 -7.31 12.00 -4.34
N GLY A 29 -6.30 11.24 -4.77
CA GLY A 29 -5.02 11.14 -4.08
C GLY A 29 -5.01 10.19 -2.87
N TRP A 30 -6.16 9.73 -2.37
CA TRP A 30 -6.22 8.75 -1.29
C TRP A 30 -6.14 7.32 -1.82
N GLU A 31 -5.28 6.52 -1.21
CA GLU A 31 -5.22 5.07 -1.42
C GLU A 31 -6.13 4.37 -0.42
N PHE A 32 -7.07 3.56 -0.92
CA PHE A 32 -8.03 2.82 -0.10
C PHE A 32 -7.61 1.37 0.08
N PHE A 33 -7.83 0.84 1.29
CA PHE A 33 -7.45 -0.52 1.67
C PHE A 33 -8.59 -1.24 2.39
N LYS A 34 -8.70 -2.56 2.15
CA LYS A 34 -9.44 -3.49 2.99
C LYS A 34 -8.56 -3.90 4.16
N VAL A 35 -9.04 -3.71 5.39
CA VAL A 35 -8.34 -4.09 6.61
C VAL A 35 -9.23 -5.00 7.47
N PRO A 36 -8.80 -6.23 7.78
CA PRO A 36 -9.55 -7.14 8.66
C PRO A 36 -9.82 -6.51 10.02
N SER A 37 -11.09 -6.51 10.43
CA SER A 37 -11.57 -5.90 11.66
C SER A 37 -12.20 -6.99 12.54
N PRO A 38 -11.46 -7.55 13.51
CA PRO A 38 -12.01 -8.54 14.43
C PRO A 38 -13.05 -7.92 15.37
N GLY A 39 -14.09 -8.68 15.70
CA GLY A 39 -15.19 -8.24 16.57
C GLY A 39 -16.36 -7.60 15.81
N ILE A 40 -17.25 -6.92 16.52
CA ILE A 40 -18.45 -6.29 15.93
C ILE A 40 -18.02 -5.20 14.96
N MET A 41 -18.71 -5.06 13.83
CA MET A 41 -18.51 -3.96 12.89
C MET A 41 -19.19 -2.68 13.37
N SER A 42 -18.86 -2.23 14.58
CA SER A 42 -19.31 -0.93 15.10
C SER A 42 -18.51 0.22 14.49
N ASN A 43 -19.00 1.46 14.60
CA ASN A 43 -18.23 2.62 14.17
C ASN A 43 -16.93 2.73 14.98
N THR A 44 -17.02 2.46 16.29
CA THR A 44 -15.87 2.41 17.18
C THR A 44 -14.79 1.43 16.68
N ASN A 45 -15.19 0.22 16.31
CA ASN A 45 -14.25 -0.81 15.87
C ASN A 45 -13.68 -0.54 14.48
N VAL A 46 -14.49 -0.09 13.51
CA VAL A 46 -14.00 0.29 12.17
C VAL A 46 -12.95 1.39 12.29
N LYS A 47 -13.22 2.42 13.09
CA LYS A 47 -12.28 3.48 13.40
C LYS A 47 -10.99 2.93 14.02
N ALA A 48 -11.12 2.15 15.10
CA ALA A 48 -9.97 1.62 15.83
C ALA A 48 -9.10 0.72 14.96
N THR A 49 -9.71 -0.08 14.07
CA THR A 49 -8.99 -0.93 13.12
C THR A 49 -8.10 -0.11 12.18
N CYS A 50 -8.64 0.96 11.59
CA CYS A 50 -7.84 1.81 10.70
C CYS A 50 -6.75 2.57 11.46
N GLU A 51 -7.07 3.14 12.63
CA GLU A 51 -6.08 3.86 13.44
C GLU A 51 -4.95 2.94 13.93
N ALA A 52 -5.26 1.71 14.34
CA ALA A 52 -4.26 0.71 14.72
C ALA A 52 -3.38 0.26 13.55
N ALA A 53 -3.91 0.32 12.33
CA ALA A 53 -3.18 0.11 11.09
C ALA A 53 -2.30 1.30 10.67
N GLY A 54 -2.34 2.42 11.41
CA GLY A 54 -1.66 3.67 11.04
C GLY A 54 -2.32 4.37 9.85
N MET A 55 -3.60 4.06 9.58
CA MET A 55 -4.37 4.57 8.46
C MET A 55 -5.47 5.51 8.95
N SER A 56 -5.91 6.39 8.06
CA SER A 56 -7.14 7.16 8.25
C SER A 56 -8.36 6.31 7.89
N TYR A 57 -9.56 6.79 8.22
CA TYR A 57 -10.81 6.11 7.88
C TYR A 57 -11.78 7.08 7.19
N PRO A 58 -12.50 6.64 6.14
CA PRO A 58 -13.56 7.42 5.53
C PRO A 58 -14.88 7.27 6.30
N CYS A 59 -15.68 8.32 6.21
CA CYS A 59 -17.07 8.30 6.63
C CYS A 59 -17.96 7.72 5.52
N TYR A 60 -19.24 7.47 5.82
CA TYR A 60 -20.24 7.13 4.81
C TYR A 60 -20.38 8.24 3.78
N ASP A 61 -20.49 9.49 4.22
CA ASP A 61 -20.39 10.65 3.33
C ASP A 61 -18.92 11.04 3.12
N VAL A 62 -18.58 11.52 1.93
CA VAL A 62 -17.19 11.86 1.55
C VAL A 62 -16.71 13.20 2.11
N SER A 63 -17.61 14.09 2.55
CA SER A 63 -17.28 15.39 3.14
C SER A 63 -18.47 16.00 3.88
N GLU A 64 -18.23 17.09 4.63
CA GLU A 64 -19.29 17.87 5.30
C GLU A 64 -20.32 18.49 4.35
N THR A 65 -19.96 18.68 3.08
CA THR A 65 -20.86 19.30 2.09
C THR A 65 -21.90 18.31 1.56
N CYS A 66 -21.68 17.01 1.75
CA CYS A 66 -22.59 15.96 1.37
C CYS A 66 -23.68 15.78 2.43
N ASP A 67 -24.95 15.72 2.00
CA ASP A 67 -26.12 15.53 2.85
C ASP A 67 -26.16 16.39 4.13
N HIS A 68 -25.67 17.63 4.02
CA HIS A 68 -25.52 18.56 5.14
C HIS A 68 -24.64 18.01 6.29
N GLY A 69 -23.67 17.16 5.96
CA GLY A 69 -22.73 16.55 6.90
C GLY A 69 -23.36 15.49 7.79
N ARG A 70 -24.54 14.94 7.44
CA ARG A 70 -25.29 14.03 8.30
C ARG A 70 -24.48 12.79 8.66
N HIS A 71 -23.80 12.19 7.69
CA HIS A 71 -23.01 10.98 7.90
C HIS A 71 -21.52 11.25 7.69
N TRP A 72 -21.07 12.44 8.10
CA TRP A 72 -19.67 12.86 8.14
C TRP A 72 -19.28 13.45 9.51
N THR A 73 -17.99 13.40 9.85
CA THR A 73 -17.40 14.11 10.99
C THR A 73 -15.94 14.47 10.68
N SER A 74 -15.38 15.47 11.36
CA SER A 74 -14.02 15.97 11.12
C SER A 74 -12.90 14.97 11.40
N GLY A 75 -13.20 13.84 12.04
CA GLY A 75 -12.25 12.74 12.20
C GLY A 75 -12.10 11.86 10.95
N CYS A 76 -12.99 11.99 9.97
CA CYS A 76 -12.94 11.25 8.72
C CYS A 76 -12.12 11.98 7.67
N ILE A 77 -11.53 11.22 6.74
CA ILE A 77 -10.96 11.82 5.53
C ILE A 77 -12.05 12.55 4.73
N SER A 78 -11.63 13.58 4.01
CA SER A 78 -12.46 14.25 3.01
C SER A 78 -11.81 14.11 1.65
N PHE A 79 -12.60 13.75 0.64
CA PHE A 79 -12.12 13.62 -0.72
C PHE A 79 -13.20 14.05 -1.71
N ASN A 80 -12.76 14.70 -2.79
CA ASN A 80 -13.62 15.21 -3.83
C ASN A 80 -13.96 14.13 -4.84
N THR A 81 -15.17 14.23 -5.37
CA THR A 81 -15.65 13.32 -6.40
C THR A 81 -16.04 14.18 -7.58
N ASN A 82 -15.38 13.97 -8.72
CA ASN A 82 -15.64 14.73 -9.95
C ASN A 82 -17.09 14.53 -10.51
N GLY A 83 -17.95 13.79 -9.79
CA GLY A 83 -19.32 13.43 -10.15
C GLY A 83 -20.43 14.25 -9.48
N GLY A 84 -20.10 15.26 -8.66
CA GLY A 84 -21.09 16.10 -7.98
C GLY A 84 -21.86 15.38 -6.86
N HIS A 85 -23.04 15.91 -6.48
CA HIS A 85 -23.81 15.43 -5.32
C HIS A 85 -24.30 13.97 -5.42
N LEU A 86 -24.40 13.42 -6.64
CA LEU A 86 -24.81 12.02 -6.86
C LEU A 86 -23.76 10.99 -6.40
N THR A 87 -22.52 11.43 -6.17
CA THR A 87 -21.40 10.59 -5.71
C THR A 87 -20.93 11.03 -4.31
N CYS A 88 -21.88 11.35 -3.43
CA CYS A 88 -21.60 11.86 -2.10
C CYS A 88 -21.27 10.79 -1.04
N HIS A 89 -21.51 9.51 -1.35
CA HIS A 89 -21.25 8.42 -0.40
C HIS A 89 -20.00 7.64 -0.80
N THR A 90 -19.10 7.39 0.16
CA THR A 90 -17.87 6.64 -0.03
C THR A 90 -18.09 5.30 -0.75
N PRO A 91 -19.05 4.43 -0.36
CA PRO A 91 -19.27 3.17 -1.08
C PRO A 91 -19.68 3.38 -2.54
N THR A 92 -20.49 4.41 -2.83
CA THR A 92 -20.92 4.76 -4.20
C THR A 92 -19.76 5.19 -5.08
N VAL A 93 -18.86 6.00 -4.53
CA VAL A 93 -17.66 6.47 -5.23
C VAL A 93 -16.73 5.31 -5.54
N LEU A 94 -16.47 4.46 -4.55
CA LEU A 94 -15.59 3.32 -4.74
C LEU A 94 -16.21 2.29 -5.70
N SER A 95 -17.52 2.09 -5.65
CA SER A 95 -18.23 1.25 -6.63
C SER A 95 -18.04 1.76 -8.05
N LEU A 96 -18.11 3.08 -8.25
CA LEU A 96 -17.88 3.67 -9.57
C LEU A 96 -16.43 3.47 -10.03
N ALA A 97 -15.46 3.68 -9.14
CA ALA A 97 -14.04 3.54 -9.44
C ALA A 97 -13.63 2.07 -9.71
N LEU A 98 -14.16 1.12 -8.93
CA LEU A 98 -13.78 -0.29 -8.98
C LEU A 98 -14.58 -1.10 -10.00
N CYS A 99 -15.88 -0.81 -10.13
CA CYS A 99 -16.84 -1.65 -10.84
C CYS A 99 -17.58 -0.93 -11.98
N GLY A 100 -17.34 0.39 -12.17
CA GLY A 100 -17.95 1.16 -13.26
C GLY A 100 -19.43 1.50 -13.09
N HIS A 101 -19.99 1.30 -11.89
CA HIS A 101 -21.38 1.63 -11.57
C HIS A 101 -21.52 2.15 -10.14
N THR A 102 -22.60 2.88 -9.85
CA THR A 102 -22.85 3.57 -8.56
C THR A 102 -23.66 2.74 -7.56
N ILE A 103 -23.62 1.40 -7.68
CA ILE A 103 -24.42 0.48 -6.83
C ILE A 103 -23.48 -0.41 -6.01
N PRO A 104 -23.11 -0.02 -4.79
CA PRO A 104 -22.01 -0.64 -4.03
C PRO A 104 -22.20 -2.11 -3.68
N ARG A 105 -23.42 -2.47 -3.29
CA ARG A 105 -23.83 -3.86 -3.00
C ARG A 105 -23.78 -4.81 -4.21
N PHE A 106 -23.47 -4.32 -5.41
CA PHE A 106 -23.23 -5.14 -6.60
C PHE A 106 -21.78 -5.06 -7.08
N CYS A 107 -20.89 -4.43 -6.30
CA CYS A 107 -19.46 -4.37 -6.58
C CYS A 107 -18.75 -5.40 -5.70
N GLU A 108 -18.30 -6.50 -6.30
CA GLU A 108 -17.66 -7.64 -5.60
C GLU A 108 -16.44 -7.20 -4.79
N GLN A 109 -15.69 -6.20 -5.26
CA GLN A 109 -14.53 -5.65 -4.55
C GLN A 109 -14.90 -5.04 -3.18
N LEU A 110 -16.13 -4.52 -3.04
CA LEU A 110 -16.65 -3.93 -1.81
C LEU A 110 -17.39 -4.93 -0.93
N ASP A 111 -17.35 -6.21 -1.27
CA ASP A 111 -18.01 -7.22 -0.47
C ASP A 111 -17.48 -7.23 0.97
N ASP A 112 -18.41 -7.38 1.91
CA ASP A 112 -18.18 -7.37 3.36
C ASP A 112 -17.40 -6.16 3.90
N THR A 113 -17.42 -5.04 3.17
CA THR A 113 -16.62 -3.86 3.48
C THR A 113 -17.44 -2.79 4.19
N PHE A 114 -16.93 -2.29 5.31
CA PHE A 114 -17.64 -1.36 6.20
C PHE A 114 -16.94 0.00 6.28
N VAL A 115 -17.75 1.06 6.27
CA VAL A 115 -17.33 2.45 6.46
C VAL A 115 -17.89 3.01 7.76
N TYR A 116 -17.17 3.97 8.35
CA TYR A 116 -17.63 4.67 9.54
C TYR A 116 -18.88 5.49 9.20
N ASN A 117 -19.99 5.24 9.87
CA ASN A 117 -21.28 5.90 9.63
C ASN A 117 -21.71 6.68 10.88
N PRO A 118 -21.24 7.94 11.05
CA PRO A 118 -21.68 8.75 12.17
C PRO A 118 -23.17 9.04 12.05
N ASN A 119 -23.82 9.20 13.20
CA ASN A 119 -25.28 9.38 13.27
C ASN A 119 -26.05 8.24 12.57
N SER A 120 -25.48 7.03 12.64
CA SER A 120 -26.08 5.80 12.16
C SER A 120 -27.51 5.63 12.68
N TRP A 121 -28.35 5.05 11.83
CA TRP A 121 -29.74 4.74 12.13
C TRP A 121 -29.92 3.71 13.25
N SER A 122 -28.84 3.08 13.72
CA SER A 122 -28.88 1.99 14.71
C SER A 122 -27.81 2.12 15.83
N GLY A 123 -27.44 3.35 16.22
CA GLY A 123 -26.47 3.57 17.30
C GLY A 123 -25.02 3.41 16.83
N ASP A 124 -24.17 2.70 17.60
CA ASP A 124 -22.78 2.44 17.21
C ASP A 124 -22.71 1.31 16.17
N SER A 125 -23.05 1.63 14.92
CA SER A 125 -23.07 0.67 13.81
C SER A 125 -22.47 1.29 12.56
N ALA A 126 -21.41 0.66 12.04
CA ALA A 126 -20.87 0.97 10.72
C ALA A 126 -21.86 0.59 9.62
N TYR A 127 -21.64 1.13 8.43
CA TYR A 127 -22.42 0.80 7.23
C TYR A 127 -21.59 -0.11 6.34
N GLY A 128 -22.15 -1.25 5.93
CA GLY A 128 -21.46 -2.18 5.04
C GLY A 128 -22.27 -2.55 3.81
N THR A 129 -21.60 -3.24 2.89
CA THR A 129 -22.17 -3.78 1.66
C THR A 129 -21.95 -5.28 1.58
N ASP A 130 -22.94 -6.00 1.05
CA ASP A 130 -22.90 -7.46 0.86
C ASP A 130 -23.22 -7.76 -0.61
N TYR A 131 -22.25 -8.31 -1.32
CA TYR A 131 -22.37 -8.67 -2.72
C TYR A 131 -23.23 -9.93 -2.92
N GLN A 132 -23.10 -10.93 -2.05
CA GLN A 132 -23.82 -12.21 -2.20
C GLN A 132 -25.33 -12.03 -2.06
N THR A 133 -25.77 -11.17 -1.14
CA THR A 133 -27.20 -10.91 -0.93
C THR A 133 -27.69 -9.65 -1.64
N GLY A 134 -26.78 -8.80 -2.11
CA GLY A 134 -27.13 -7.49 -2.64
C GLY A 134 -27.80 -6.63 -1.56
N ALA A 135 -27.33 -6.70 -0.31
CA ALA A 135 -27.88 -5.96 0.81
C ALA A 135 -26.93 -4.85 1.28
N ASN A 136 -27.51 -3.89 1.98
CA ASN A 136 -26.75 -2.99 2.84
C ASN A 136 -26.75 -3.60 4.25
N LEU A 137 -25.61 -3.53 4.92
CA LEU A 137 -25.39 -4.15 6.23
C LEU A 137 -25.33 -3.10 7.33
N PHE A 138 -26.01 -3.37 8.45
CA PHE A 138 -25.81 -2.62 9.70
C PHE A 138 -24.79 -3.37 10.54
N GLY A 139 -23.59 -2.82 10.66
CA GLY A 139 -22.45 -3.48 11.28
C GLY A 139 -22.66 -3.94 12.73
N SER A 140 -23.64 -3.42 13.48
CA SER A 140 -24.04 -3.96 14.79
C SER A 140 -24.47 -5.44 14.76
N PHE A 141 -24.86 -5.98 13.60
CA PHE A 141 -25.27 -7.38 13.41
C PHE A 141 -24.20 -8.26 12.78
N HIS A 142 -23.03 -7.69 12.45
CA HIS A 142 -21.96 -8.41 11.77
C HIS A 142 -20.67 -8.36 12.57
N ARG A 143 -19.84 -9.38 12.40
CA ARG A 143 -18.56 -9.54 13.09
C ARG A 143 -17.50 -10.03 12.13
N ASP A 144 -16.25 -9.70 12.45
CA ASP A 144 -15.05 -10.26 11.82
C ASP A 144 -15.06 -10.03 10.29
N LYS A 145 -15.39 -8.79 9.89
CA LYS A 145 -15.46 -8.35 8.48
C LYS A 145 -14.34 -7.35 8.18
N ILE A 146 -14.50 -6.57 7.12
CA ILE A 146 -13.49 -5.65 6.60
C ILE A 146 -13.84 -4.21 6.97
N ALA A 147 -12.90 -3.49 7.56
CA ALA A 147 -12.92 -2.04 7.64
C ALA A 147 -12.30 -1.44 6.38
N LEU A 148 -12.97 -0.44 5.80
CA LEU A 148 -12.38 0.38 4.75
C LEU A 148 -11.49 1.45 5.39
N CYS A 149 -10.21 1.44 5.05
CA CYS A 149 -9.23 2.41 5.53
C CYS A 149 -8.58 3.16 4.36
N ALA A 150 -7.93 4.27 4.65
CA ALA A 150 -7.30 5.10 3.63
C ALA A 150 -5.96 5.72 4.09
N VAL A 151 -5.05 5.90 3.14
CA VAL A 151 -3.76 6.55 3.33
C VAL A 151 -3.61 7.69 2.33
N ASP A 152 -3.10 8.82 2.79
CA ASP A 152 -2.59 9.87 1.91
C ASP A 152 -1.12 9.54 1.64
N PRO A 153 -0.75 9.09 0.42
CA PRO A 153 0.62 8.72 0.10
C PRO A 153 1.58 9.91 0.19
N SER A 154 1.09 11.16 0.17
CA SER A 154 1.91 12.36 0.35
C SER A 154 2.25 12.65 1.82
N SER A 155 1.55 12.01 2.76
CA SER A 155 1.80 12.14 4.20
C SER A 155 2.94 11.25 4.71
N ALA A 156 3.44 10.33 3.87
CA ALA A 156 4.60 9.51 4.20
C ALA A 156 5.87 10.39 4.25
N PRO A 157 6.73 10.26 5.29
CA PRO A 157 7.96 11.02 5.34
C PRO A 157 8.87 10.65 4.16
N SER A 158 9.21 11.65 3.34
CA SER A 158 10.23 11.54 2.30
C SER A 158 11.55 11.11 2.91
N VAL A 159 12.10 9.97 2.47
CA VAL A 159 13.45 9.51 2.84
C VAL A 159 14.48 10.36 2.08
N THR A 160 14.62 11.64 2.46
CA THR A 160 15.63 12.56 1.90
C THR A 160 16.77 12.90 2.85
N ASP A 161 16.66 12.53 4.12
CA ASP A 161 17.71 12.79 5.12
C ASP A 161 18.48 11.52 5.47
N VAL A 162 19.30 11.04 4.54
CA VAL A 162 20.50 10.30 4.94
C VAL A 162 21.55 11.36 5.26
N PRO A 163 21.89 11.63 6.53
CA PRO A 163 22.94 12.58 6.85
C PRO A 163 24.24 12.09 6.23
N LYS A 164 24.80 12.91 5.33
CA LYS A 164 26.13 12.72 4.75
C LYS A 164 27.12 12.59 5.90
N VAL A 165 27.67 11.39 6.09
CA VAL A 165 28.74 11.11 7.07
C VAL A 165 29.84 12.14 6.87
N THR A 166 29.98 13.05 7.82
CA THR A 166 31.05 14.04 7.85
C THR A 166 32.19 13.45 8.67
N ASP A 167 33.38 13.54 8.10
CA ASP A 167 34.60 12.84 8.52
C ASP A 167 34.87 12.82 10.03
N VAL A 168 35.29 11.65 10.49
CA VAL A 168 35.87 11.41 11.81
C VAL A 168 37.14 12.25 11.95
N THR A 169 37.10 13.28 12.80
CA THR A 169 38.31 13.96 13.27
C THR A 169 38.29 14.01 14.80
N GLY A 170 39.30 13.39 15.41
CA GLY A 170 39.56 13.53 16.85
C GLY A 170 39.90 12.21 17.55
N VAL A 171 41.07 11.64 17.26
CA VAL A 171 41.71 10.69 18.19
C VAL A 171 42.72 11.47 19.03
N THR A 172 42.33 11.74 20.27
CA THR A 172 43.14 12.19 21.42
C THR A 172 42.30 11.69 22.62
N ASP A 173 42.74 10.84 23.54
CA ASP A 173 44.07 10.63 24.10
C ASP A 173 44.21 9.20 24.63
N VAL A 174 45.47 8.75 24.71
CA VAL A 174 45.92 7.55 25.41
C VAL A 174 45.74 7.77 26.92
N ILE A 175 44.97 6.90 27.58
CA ILE A 175 45.04 6.74 29.04
C ILE A 175 45.45 5.30 29.33
N ASP A 176 46.64 5.19 29.90
CA ASP A 176 47.25 4.00 30.49
C ASP A 176 46.26 3.21 31.36
N VAL A 177 46.19 1.89 31.14
CA VAL A 177 45.81 0.96 32.20
C VAL A 177 46.92 -0.06 32.35
N THR A 178 47.79 0.27 33.31
CA THR A 178 48.70 -0.63 34.02
C THR A 178 47.98 -1.85 34.61
N ASP A 179 48.64 -3.00 34.45
CA ASP A 179 48.62 -4.21 35.29
C ASP A 179 47.31 -4.97 35.54
N ILE A 180 47.23 -6.18 34.94
CA ILE A 180 46.54 -7.33 35.57
C ILE A 180 47.46 -8.56 35.43
N PRO A 181 47.79 -9.28 36.53
CA PRO A 181 48.78 -10.34 36.55
C PRO A 181 48.24 -11.69 36.03
N ASP A 182 49.16 -12.51 35.54
CA ASP A 182 48.95 -13.89 35.08
C ASP A 182 48.23 -14.76 36.11
N THR A 183 47.30 -15.62 35.65
CA THR A 183 46.93 -16.83 36.40
C THR A 183 46.83 -18.07 35.49
N PRO A 184 47.33 -19.23 35.97
CA PRO A 184 47.50 -20.46 35.19
C PRO A 184 46.31 -21.42 35.34
N GLY A 185 46.09 -22.28 34.33
CA GLY A 185 45.20 -23.44 34.48
C GLY A 185 44.62 -23.95 33.17
N ALA A 186 45.45 -24.60 32.36
CA ALA A 186 44.97 -25.45 31.28
C ALA A 186 44.17 -26.63 31.87
N THR A 187 42.97 -26.87 31.35
CA THR A 187 42.28 -28.15 31.55
C THR A 187 41.49 -28.52 30.30
N ASP A 188 41.98 -29.58 29.64
CA ASP A 188 41.37 -30.58 28.77
C ASP A 188 40.41 -30.20 27.64
N VAL A 189 40.92 -30.46 26.43
CA VAL A 189 40.25 -30.49 25.13
C VAL A 189 39.50 -31.83 24.94
N PRO A 190 38.20 -31.83 24.59
CA PRO A 190 37.57 -32.99 23.98
C PRO A 190 37.76 -32.96 22.46
N LYS A 191 38.63 -33.87 22.01
CA LYS A 191 38.66 -34.62 20.74
C LYS A 191 37.93 -34.06 19.51
N VAL A 192 38.75 -33.72 18.52
CA VAL A 192 38.46 -33.42 17.11
C VAL A 192 37.68 -34.56 16.45
N THR A 193 36.58 -34.23 15.77
CA THR A 193 35.97 -35.07 14.74
C THR A 193 36.45 -34.60 13.37
N ASP A 194 37.04 -35.52 12.62
CA ASP A 194 37.69 -35.33 11.32
C ASP A 194 36.69 -35.35 10.14
N GLY A 195 37.05 -34.65 9.06
CA GLY A 195 36.50 -34.79 7.70
C GLY A 195 35.48 -33.72 7.32
N THR A 196 35.56 -33.02 6.18
CA THR A 196 36.28 -33.30 4.93
C THR A 196 36.34 -32.02 4.08
N ASP A 197 37.52 -31.78 3.51
CA ASP A 197 37.90 -31.06 2.28
C ASP A 197 37.18 -29.77 1.83
N ARG A 198 37.99 -28.71 1.84
CA ARG A 198 37.93 -27.50 1.02
C ARG A 198 38.16 -27.84 -0.46
N PRO A 199 37.45 -27.22 -1.41
CA PRO A 199 38.03 -26.87 -2.69
C PRO A 199 38.46 -25.39 -2.69
N ASP A 200 39.54 -25.19 -3.44
CA ASP A 200 40.40 -24.02 -3.47
C ASP A 200 39.73 -22.76 -4.03
N VAL A 201 40.37 -21.63 -3.72
CA VAL A 201 40.11 -20.33 -4.34
C VAL A 201 40.71 -20.37 -5.74
N THR A 202 39.92 -20.14 -6.79
CA THR A 202 40.45 -19.65 -8.07
C THR A 202 40.12 -18.17 -8.20
N ASP A 203 41.17 -17.38 -8.02
CA ASP A 203 41.26 -16.01 -8.53
C ASP A 203 41.18 -16.03 -10.07
N VAL A 204 40.35 -15.19 -10.67
CA VAL A 204 40.60 -14.66 -12.01
C VAL A 204 40.36 -13.15 -11.97
N SER A 205 41.46 -12.44 -11.80
CA SER A 205 41.64 -11.09 -12.30
C SER A 205 41.62 -11.08 -13.83
N GLY A 206 40.85 -10.17 -14.43
CA GLY A 206 40.90 -9.93 -15.87
C GLY A 206 39.84 -8.94 -16.33
N GLY A 207 40.14 -7.65 -16.23
CA GLY A 207 39.42 -6.64 -17.00
C GLY A 207 39.75 -6.78 -18.48
N THR A 208 38.73 -6.65 -19.32
CA THR A 208 38.87 -6.16 -20.70
C THR A 208 37.64 -5.33 -21.03
N ASP A 209 37.92 -4.06 -21.30
CA ASP A 209 37.09 -3.11 -22.04
C ASP A 209 36.90 -3.60 -23.50
N VAL A 210 36.04 -2.87 -24.24
CA VAL A 210 35.69 -2.92 -25.68
C VAL A 210 34.82 -4.12 -26.14
N THR A 211 33.79 -3.98 -26.99
CA THR A 211 33.57 -3.05 -28.11
C THR A 211 32.10 -3.10 -28.55
N ASP A 212 31.61 -2.03 -29.17
CA ASP A 212 30.36 -1.95 -29.95
C ASP A 212 30.13 -3.15 -30.90
N VAL A 213 28.87 -3.58 -31.05
CA VAL A 213 28.44 -4.49 -32.12
C VAL A 213 27.32 -3.81 -32.94
N PRO A 214 27.42 -3.77 -34.28
CA PRO A 214 26.50 -3.06 -35.15
C PRO A 214 25.21 -3.84 -35.49
N VAL A 215 24.21 -3.08 -35.95
CA VAL A 215 22.90 -3.48 -36.49
C VAL A 215 23.03 -4.40 -37.72
N THR A 216 22.14 -5.39 -37.86
CA THR A 216 21.67 -5.88 -39.19
C THR A 216 20.23 -6.38 -39.14
N ASP A 217 19.49 -6.03 -40.21
CA ASP A 217 18.09 -6.29 -40.54
C ASP A 217 17.59 -7.73 -40.38
N VAL A 218 16.29 -7.87 -40.09
CA VAL A 218 15.43 -8.84 -40.79
C VAL A 218 14.13 -8.16 -41.23
N THR A 219 13.89 -8.29 -42.52
CA THR A 219 12.90 -7.69 -43.41
C THR A 219 11.53 -8.41 -43.45
N ASP A 220 10.51 -7.60 -43.75
CA ASP A 220 9.36 -7.77 -44.65
C ASP A 220 8.25 -8.84 -44.44
N GLY A 221 7.00 -8.36 -44.60
CA GLY A 221 5.86 -9.19 -44.98
C GLY A 221 4.47 -8.53 -45.06
N TYR A 222 4.20 -7.81 -46.16
CA TYR A 222 2.92 -7.65 -46.91
C TYR A 222 1.82 -6.63 -46.49
N ASP A 223 1.92 -5.45 -47.12
CA ASP A 223 1.01 -4.67 -48.01
C ASP A 223 -0.55 -4.73 -47.99
N VAL A 224 -1.14 -3.51 -48.10
CA VAL A 224 -2.48 -2.99 -48.55
C VAL A 224 -3.80 -3.66 -48.10
N THR A 225 -4.95 -2.99 -47.90
CA THR A 225 -5.63 -1.92 -48.66
C THR A 225 -6.89 -1.42 -47.89
N ASP A 226 -7.45 -0.29 -48.34
CA ASP A 226 -8.83 0.21 -48.14
C ASP A 226 -9.14 1.15 -46.94
N VAL A 227 -9.04 2.45 -47.23
CA VAL A 227 -9.81 3.50 -46.55
C VAL A 227 -11.14 3.68 -47.30
N PRO A 228 -12.31 3.47 -46.68
CA PRO A 228 -13.57 3.80 -47.34
C PRO A 228 -13.75 5.31 -47.44
N LYS A 229 -13.97 5.79 -48.67
CA LYS A 229 -14.57 7.10 -48.96
C LYS A 229 -15.90 7.24 -48.21
N VAL A 230 -16.05 8.28 -47.39
CA VAL A 230 -17.39 8.75 -47.01
C VAL A 230 -17.78 9.84 -47.99
N THR A 231 -18.79 9.55 -48.81
CA THR A 231 -19.42 10.52 -49.73
C THR A 231 -20.85 10.76 -49.27
N ASP A 232 -21.27 12.02 -49.42
CA ASP A 232 -22.55 12.67 -49.13
C ASP A 232 -23.84 11.84 -49.07
N GLY A 233 -24.76 12.32 -48.21
CA GLY A 233 -26.07 12.74 -48.72
C GLY A 233 -27.33 12.16 -48.07
N SER A 234 -28.00 13.04 -47.32
CA SER A 234 -29.47 13.26 -47.32
C SER A 234 -30.41 12.39 -46.45
N ASN A 235 -30.78 12.97 -45.30
CA ASN A 235 -32.12 13.54 -44.98
C ASN A 235 -33.35 12.62 -44.92
N ILE A 236 -33.99 12.49 -43.74
CA ILE A 236 -35.47 12.46 -43.61
C ILE A 236 -35.90 13.03 -42.24
N ASN A 237 -36.98 13.82 -42.30
CA ASN A 237 -37.64 14.66 -41.32
C ASN A 237 -38.34 13.93 -40.15
N ASP A 238 -38.66 14.72 -39.12
CA ASP A 238 -40.03 14.94 -38.59
C ASP A 238 -40.19 14.70 -37.07
N VAL A 239 -40.19 15.78 -36.26
CA VAL A 239 -41.07 15.91 -35.09
C VAL A 239 -41.48 17.39 -34.94
N ILE A 240 -42.79 17.56 -35.04
CA ILE A 240 -43.58 18.78 -35.07
C ILE A 240 -43.57 19.50 -33.71
N THR A 241 -43.46 20.82 -33.77
CA THR A 241 -43.83 21.75 -32.69
C THR A 241 -45.28 22.20 -32.91
N GLY A 242 -46.09 22.15 -31.86
CA GLY A 242 -47.48 22.58 -31.81
C GLY A 242 -48.08 22.31 -30.45
#